data_AF-A0A2N4U7B9-F1
#
_entry.id   AF-A0A2N4U7B9-F1
#
_cell.length_a   1.000
_cell.length_b   1.000
_cell.length_c   1.000
_cell.angle_alpha   90.00
_cell.angle_beta   90.00
_cell.angle_gamma   90.00
#
_symmetry.space_group_name_H-M   'P 1'
#
loop_
_entity.id
_entity.type
_entity.pdbx_description
1 polymer ?
#
loop_
_entity_poly.entity_id
_entity_poly.type
_entity_poly.pdbx_seq_one_letter_code
_entity_poly.pdbx_strand_id
1 'polypeptide(L)'
;MNAHRLDLAVRIGVLPDSSELIARRLGEQRLVLYALRGVPATVTDLRNHDCVTGWRHGHRPAWLLKNEQGKLNRKRSDPDMS
;
A
#
# COMPACT_ATOMS: atom_id res chain seq x y z
N MET A 1 -6.37 -6.80 36.10
CA MET A 1 -5.60 -6.91 34.84
C MET A 1 -6.07 -8.20 34.20
N ASN A 2 -6.82 -8.21 33.09
CA ASN A 2 -6.32 -7.96 31.73
C ASN A 2 -7.46 -7.52 30.78
N ALA A 3 -7.17 -6.65 29.83
CA ALA A 3 -8.14 -6.12 28.88
C ALA A 3 -8.17 -6.97 27.60
N HIS A 4 -9.16 -7.86 27.44
CA HIS A 4 -9.52 -8.39 26.12
C HIS A 4 -10.44 -7.37 25.44
N ARG A 5 -9.83 -6.36 24.80
CA ARG A 5 -10.57 -5.16 24.33
C ARG A 5 -10.84 -5.14 22.82
N LEU A 6 -10.67 -6.27 22.15
CA LEU A 6 -10.70 -6.33 20.69
C LEU A 6 -11.18 -7.70 20.20
N ASP A 7 -12.43 -7.76 19.73
CA ASP A 7 -13.05 -9.00 19.24
C ASP A 7 -12.81 -9.23 17.74
N LEU A 8 -12.54 -8.16 16.98
CA LEU A 8 -12.27 -8.21 15.54
C LEU A 8 -11.36 -7.07 15.09
N ALA A 9 -10.37 -7.39 14.27
CA ALA A 9 -9.56 -6.41 13.54
C ALA A 9 -9.63 -6.69 12.04
N VAL A 10 -9.78 -5.62 11.24
CA VAL A 10 -9.58 -5.68 9.79
C VAL A 10 -8.24 -5.04 9.47
N ARG A 11 -7.34 -5.81 8.85
CA ARG A 11 -5.99 -5.36 8.50
C ARG A 11 -5.70 -5.65 7.03
N ILE A 12 -4.89 -4.78 6.43
CA ILE A 12 -4.36 -4.96 5.08
C ILE A 12 -2.95 -5.54 5.22
N GLY A 13 -2.74 -6.73 4.65
CA GLY A 13 -1.49 -7.48 4.76
C GLY A 13 -1.70 -8.81 5.47
N VAL A 14 -0.66 -9.65 5.45
CA VAL A 14 -0.70 -10.96 6.10
C VAL A 14 -0.63 -10.77 7.61
N LEU A 15 -1.56 -11.40 8.32
CA LEU A 15 -1.54 -11.59 9.76
C LEU A 15 -1.49 -13.10 9.99
N PRO A 16 -0.42 -13.66 10.59
CA PRO A 16 -0.40 -15.07 10.92
C PRO A 16 -1.40 -15.37 12.04
N ASP A 17 -1.87 -16.62 12.07
CA ASP A 17 -2.63 -17.13 13.21
C ASP A 17 -1.76 -17.08 14.49
N SER A 18 -2.44 -16.96 15.62
CA SER A 18 -1.85 -17.05 16.96
C SER A 18 -2.76 -17.85 17.88
N SER A 19 -2.31 -18.14 19.10
CA SER A 19 -3.11 -18.88 20.09
C SER A 19 -4.41 -18.16 20.48
N GLU A 20 -4.52 -16.85 20.25
CA GLU A 20 -5.68 -16.04 20.65
C GLU A 20 -6.44 -15.44 19.48
N LEU A 21 -5.85 -15.40 18.28
CA LEU A 21 -6.43 -14.77 17.09
C LEU A 21 -6.27 -15.66 15.87
N ILE A 22 -7.38 -15.92 15.20
CA ILE A 22 -7.44 -16.62 13.92
C ILE A 22 -7.57 -15.58 12.80
N ALA A 23 -6.69 -15.61 11.83
CA ALA A 23 -6.74 -14.77 10.65
C ALA A 23 -7.61 -15.40 9.56
N ARG A 24 -8.50 -14.61 8.96
CA ARG A 24 -9.33 -15.03 7.82
C ARG A 24 -9.19 -14.05 6.67
N ARG A 25 -8.95 -14.56 5.47
CA ARG A 25 -8.93 -13.73 4.25
C ARG A 25 -10.35 -13.24 3.96
N LEU A 26 -10.55 -11.92 4.02
CA LEU A 26 -11.82 -11.28 3.70
C LEU A 26 -11.93 -10.90 2.22
N GLY A 27 -10.80 -10.62 1.56
CA GLY A 27 -10.78 -10.19 0.16
C GLY A 27 -9.43 -9.62 -0.24
N GLU A 28 -9.43 -8.86 -1.33
CA GLU A 28 -8.26 -8.16 -1.87
C GLU A 28 -8.51 -6.67 -1.94
N GLN A 29 -7.48 -5.88 -1.62
CA GLN A 29 -7.48 -4.45 -1.84
C GLN A 29 -6.76 -4.14 -3.15
N ARG A 30 -7.43 -3.43 -4.07
CA ARG A 30 -6.80 -2.86 -5.26
C ARG A 30 -6.35 -1.42 -4.96
N LEU A 31 -5.06 -1.14 -5.17
CA LEU A 31 -4.53 0.21 -5.17
C LEU A 31 -4.51 0.75 -6.61
N VAL A 32 -5.00 1.97 -6.81
CA VAL A 32 -5.00 2.64 -8.11
C VAL A 32 -4.35 4.01 -8.00
N LEU A 33 -3.67 4.42 -9.07
CA LEU A 33 -3.16 5.77 -9.27
C LEU A 33 -4.25 6.60 -9.94
N TYR A 34 -4.39 7.85 -9.51
CA TYR A 34 -5.27 8.83 -10.14
C TYR A 34 -4.54 10.16 -10.25
N ALA A 35 -4.73 10.87 -11.36
CA ALA A 35 -4.07 12.12 -11.65
C ALA A 35 -5.09 13.24 -11.85
N LEU A 36 -4.89 14.36 -11.15
CA LEU A 36 -5.72 15.55 -11.26
C LEU A 36 -5.16 16.59 -12.25
N ARG A 37 -3.84 16.54 -12.54
CA ARG A 37 -3.14 17.51 -13.38
C ARG A 37 -2.11 16.79 -14.27
N GLY A 38 -2.43 16.67 -15.55
CA GLY A 38 -1.65 15.89 -16.51
C GLY A 38 -1.73 14.38 -16.21
N VAL A 39 -1.73 13.55 -17.25
CA VAL A 39 -1.76 12.09 -17.09
C VAL A 39 -0.36 11.55 -17.41
N PRO A 40 0.35 10.93 -16.45
CA PRO A 40 1.63 10.29 -16.73
C PRO A 40 1.42 9.11 -17.68
N ALA A 41 2.19 9.05 -18.76
CA ALA A 41 2.12 7.95 -19.72
C ALA A 41 2.96 6.75 -19.26
N THR A 42 4.04 7.02 -18.53
CA THR A 42 4.94 6.02 -17.97
C THR A 42 5.08 6.16 -16.46
N VAL A 43 5.54 5.11 -15.80
CA VAL A 43 5.88 5.15 -14.37
C VAL A 43 6.99 6.16 -14.07
N THR A 44 7.93 6.36 -15.01
CA THR A 44 9.04 7.30 -14.85
C THR A 44 8.54 8.74 -14.80
N ASP A 45 7.45 9.05 -15.51
CA ASP A 45 6.88 10.39 -15.58
C ASP A 45 6.42 10.89 -14.20
N LEU A 46 6.08 9.97 -13.28
CA LEU A 46 5.69 10.31 -11.91
C LEU A 46 6.73 11.16 -11.16
N ARG A 47 8.00 11.15 -11.60
CA ARG A 47 9.07 12.04 -11.07
C ARG A 47 8.80 13.52 -11.30
N ASN A 48 8.04 13.83 -12.34
CA ASN A 48 7.72 15.20 -12.74
C ASN A 48 6.32 15.62 -12.25
N HIS A 49 5.68 14.80 -11.41
CA HIS A 49 4.36 15.09 -10.86
C HIS A 49 4.42 15.19 -9.34
N ASP A 50 3.65 16.13 -8.79
CA ASP A 50 3.40 16.23 -7.36
C ASP A 50 2.58 15.00 -6.89
N CYS A 51 3.26 13.95 -6.43
CA CYS A 51 2.60 12.72 -6.01
C CYS A 51 2.26 12.78 -4.52
N VAL A 52 0.97 12.71 -4.20
CA VAL A 52 0.51 12.56 -2.82
C VAL A 52 0.57 11.09 -2.41
N THR A 53 1.40 10.77 -1.42
CA THR A 53 1.53 9.42 -0.86
C THR A 53 1.16 9.39 0.62
N GLY A 54 0.59 8.28 1.09
CA GLY A 54 0.26 8.12 2.51
C GLY A 54 1.50 7.80 3.35
N TRP A 55 1.47 8.11 4.65
CA TRP A 55 2.52 7.69 5.59
C TRP A 55 2.04 6.45 6.37
N ARG A 56 2.79 5.35 6.39
CA ARG A 56 2.43 4.13 7.15
C ARG A 56 3.54 3.75 8.12
N HIS A 57 3.24 3.74 9.42
CA HIS A 57 4.15 3.28 10.48
C HIS A 57 5.57 3.87 10.42
N GLY A 58 5.72 5.19 10.24
CA GLY A 58 7.05 5.82 10.19
C GLY A 58 7.77 5.67 8.84
N HIS A 59 7.18 4.98 7.86
CA HIS A 59 7.78 4.74 6.56
C HIS A 59 6.87 5.21 5.43
N ARG A 60 7.48 5.77 4.38
CA ARG A 60 6.80 5.97 3.11
C ARG A 60 6.55 4.60 2.47
N PRO A 61 5.30 4.26 2.12
CA PRO A 61 4.98 2.99 1.49
C PRO A 61 5.68 2.92 0.13
N ALA A 62 6.25 1.76 -0.16
CA ALA A 62 6.75 1.51 -1.50
C ALA A 62 5.58 1.48 -2.50
N TRP A 63 5.80 2.06 -3.68
CA TRP A 63 4.90 1.92 -4.81
C TRP A 63 4.84 0.47 -5.26
N LEU A 64 3.63 -0.03 -5.49
CA LEU A 64 3.35 -1.34 -6.05
C LEU A 64 2.82 -1.15 -7.47
N LEU A 65 3.72 -1.15 -8.46
CA LEU A 65 3.39 -0.82 -9.84
C LEU A 65 3.52 -2.05 -10.72
N LYS A 66 2.55 -2.26 -11.59
CA LYS A 66 2.66 -3.30 -12.62
C LYS A 66 3.58 -2.80 -13.73
N ASN A 67 4.47 -3.65 -14.22
CA ASN A 67 5.18 -3.39 -15.47
C ASN A 67 4.30 -3.71 -16.69
N GLU A 68 4.85 -3.52 -17.88
CA GLU A 68 4.20 -3.81 -19.16
C GLU A 68 3.75 -5.27 -19.29
N GLN A 69 4.41 -6.22 -18.61
CA GLN A 69 3.99 -7.63 -18.57
C GLN A 69 2.97 -7.93 -17.45
N GLY A 70 2.46 -6.92 -16.76
CA GLY A 70 1.49 -7.06 -15.67
C GLY A 70 2.07 -7.54 -14.35
N LYS A 71 3.39 -7.76 -14.26
CA LYS A 71 4.08 -8.21 -13.04
C LYS A 71 4.24 -7.05 -12.06
N LEU A 72 3.89 -7.30 -10.80
CA LEU A 72 4.00 -6.31 -9.74
C LEU A 72 5.47 -6.10 -9.35
N ASN A 73 5.90 -4.84 -9.40
CA ASN A 73 7.22 -4.41 -8.96
C ASN A 73 7.08 -3.44 -7.79
N ARG A 74 7.82 -3.72 -6.72
CA ARG A 74 7.92 -2.84 -5.57
C ARG A 74 9.02 -1.82 -5.80
N LYS A 75 8.66 -0.54 -5.96
CA LYS A 75 9.61 0.58 -6.05
C LYS A 75 9.53 1.38 -4.75
N ARG A 76 10.67 1.67 -4.12
CA ARG A 76 10.68 2.61 -2.99
C ARG A 76 10.16 3.95 -3.51
N SER A 77 9.25 4.59 -2.78
CA SER A 77 8.91 6.00 -3.04
C SER A 77 10.19 6.80 -2.84
N ASP A 78 10.79 7.26 -3.93
CA ASP A 78 11.98 8.11 -3.84
C ASP A 78 11.67 9.34 -2.98
N PRO A 79 12.64 9.87 -2.21
CA PRO A 79 12.44 11.04 -1.36
C PRO A 79 11.90 12.26 -2.13
N ASP A 80 12.28 12.36 -3.41
CA ASP A 80 12.04 13.50 -4.32
C ASP A 80 10.71 13.42 -5.09
N MET A 81 9.90 12.38 -4.84
CA MET A 81 8.62 12.17 -5.52
C MET A 81 7.44 12.82 -4.78
N SER A 82 7.68 13.71 -3.83
CA SER A 82 6.65 14.20 -2.90
C SER A 82 6.88 15.64 -2.47
#